data_AF-X0S602-F1
#
_entry.id   AF-X0S602-F1
#
_cell.length_a   1.000
_cell.length_b   1.000
_cell.length_c   1.000
_cell.angle_alpha   90.00
_cell.angle_beta   90.00
_cell.angle_gamma   90.00
#
_symmetry.space_group_name_H-M   'P 1'
#
loop_
_entity.id
_entity.type
_entity.pdbx_description
1 polymer ?
#
loop_
_entity_poly.entity_id
_entity_poly.type
_entity_poly.pdbx_seq_one_letter_code
_entity_poly.pdbx_strand_id
1 'polypeptide(L)'
;VIRIPISIARQKRIKYKDNQFKSGKAMSNNLGKIPEDYWNISIIGSTAKERTGYPTQKPEALLERIIKASSNEGDIVLDPFCGCGTALIVAEKLKRKWIGIDITYLAVDVLKNRLQKLLSNIEDINFIEDGEPGGMAGVKHMAKYDKKGFEKFIIRKIGGVPNEKLDEGVDGYLFFKDGGKDKIALIQETVNKAVSPDKVRDFRGTMNREEAPMGIFITMYEPTRGMIKEANGMGIYKDSFGNEYPKMQFITVRNIIEEEKKPYVPQLKPHGDK
;
A
#
# COMPACT_ATOMS: atom_id res chain seq x y z
N VAL A 1 -15.44 -22.80 -5.83
CA VAL A 1 -14.34 -23.43 -6.62
C VAL A 1 -14.82 -23.58 -8.06
N ILE A 2 -14.38 -22.70 -8.97
CA ILE A 2 -14.67 -22.86 -10.41
C ILE A 2 -13.63 -23.84 -10.95
N ARG A 3 -14.01 -25.11 -11.15
CA ARG A 3 -13.16 -26.05 -11.91
C ARG A 3 -13.39 -25.80 -13.40
N ILE A 4 -12.41 -25.15 -14.03
CA ILE A 4 -12.37 -25.10 -15.49
C ILE A 4 -12.09 -26.52 -16.00
N PRO A 5 -12.90 -27.08 -16.92
CA PRO A 5 -12.65 -28.39 -17.50
C PRO A 5 -11.26 -28.44 -18.15
N ILE A 6 -10.55 -29.55 -17.95
CA ILE A 6 -9.29 -29.83 -18.65
C ILE A 6 -9.59 -29.83 -20.15
N SER A 7 -9.00 -28.89 -20.89
CA SER A 7 -9.18 -28.82 -22.35
C SER A 7 -8.60 -30.05 -23.05
N ILE A 8 -9.20 -30.45 -24.18
CA ILE A 8 -8.74 -31.58 -25.00
C ILE A 8 -7.26 -31.42 -25.43
N ALA A 9 -6.80 -30.18 -25.61
CA ALA A 9 -5.39 -29.88 -25.88
C ALA A 9 -4.45 -30.27 -24.72
N ARG A 10 -4.92 -30.18 -23.47
CA ARG A 10 -4.15 -30.55 -22.27
C ARG A 10 -4.05 -32.07 -22.09
N GLN A 11 -5.07 -32.84 -22.46
CA GLN A 11 -5.01 -34.32 -22.49
C GLN A 11 -3.94 -34.85 -23.45
N LYS A 12 -3.60 -34.10 -24.50
CA LYS A 12 -2.55 -34.49 -25.46
C LYS A 12 -1.13 -34.26 -24.94
N ARG A 13 -0.92 -33.52 -23.84
CA ARG A 13 0.42 -33.12 -23.39
C ARG A 13 1.29 -34.23 -22.84
N ILE A 14 0.70 -35.36 -22.43
CA ILE A 14 1.48 -36.53 -22.01
C ILE A 14 0.70 -37.79 -22.43
N LYS A 15 0.93 -38.26 -23.66
CA LYS A 15 0.78 -39.69 -23.97
C LYS A 15 2.16 -40.31 -24.00
N TYR A 16 2.62 -40.84 -22.87
CA TYR A 16 3.57 -41.94 -22.96
C TYR A 16 2.80 -43.09 -23.61
N LYS A 17 3.34 -43.69 -24.68
CA LYS A 17 2.75 -44.90 -25.24
C LYS A 17 2.84 -45.98 -24.15
N ASP A 18 1.72 -46.58 -23.77
CA ASP A 18 1.58 -47.56 -22.67
C ASP A 18 2.55 -48.76 -22.72
N ASN A 19 3.32 -48.94 -23.81
CA ASN A 19 4.20 -50.08 -24.05
C ASN A 19 5.72 -49.77 -24.07
N GLN A 20 6.20 -48.67 -23.46
CA GLN A 20 7.65 -48.41 -23.36
C GLN A 20 8.31 -48.88 -22.04
N PHE A 21 7.57 -49.52 -21.15
CA PHE A 21 8.13 -50.17 -19.97
C PHE A 21 8.50 -51.63 -20.28
N LYS A 22 9.60 -51.83 -21.01
CA LYS A 22 10.30 -53.13 -21.00
C LYS A 22 11.40 -53.06 -19.95
N SER A 23 11.30 -53.92 -18.94
CA SER A 23 12.35 -54.23 -17.96
C SER A 23 13.02 -53.02 -17.28
N GLY A 24 12.30 -52.31 -16.41
CA GLY A 24 12.90 -51.45 -15.36
C GLY A 24 13.80 -50.27 -15.80
N LYS A 25 14.02 -50.06 -17.10
CA LYS A 25 14.75 -48.93 -17.66
C LYS A 25 13.77 -48.10 -18.47
N ALA A 26 13.44 -46.91 -17.95
CA ALA A 26 12.70 -45.92 -18.71
C ALA A 26 13.48 -45.61 -19.99
N MET A 27 12.93 -45.96 -21.15
CA MET A 27 13.52 -45.56 -22.42
C MET A 27 13.42 -44.04 -22.51
N SER A 28 14.57 -43.36 -22.52
CA SER A 28 14.66 -41.95 -22.86
C SER A 28 14.14 -41.82 -24.29
N ASN A 29 12.97 -41.21 -24.48
CA ASN A 29 12.59 -40.74 -25.80
C ASN A 29 13.44 -39.50 -26.13
N ASN A 30 13.39 -39.03 -27.39
CA ASN A 30 14.12 -37.83 -27.82
C ASN A 30 13.63 -36.53 -27.15
N LEU A 31 12.67 -36.62 -26.22
CA LEU A 31 12.12 -35.51 -25.45
C LEU A 31 12.76 -35.38 -24.06
N GLY A 32 13.70 -36.27 -23.71
CA GLY A 32 14.47 -36.23 -22.47
C GLY A 32 13.94 -37.13 -21.35
N LYS A 33 14.51 -36.96 -20.15
CA LYS A 33 14.15 -37.75 -18.96
C LYS A 33 12.75 -37.36 -18.47
N ILE A 34 11.96 -38.35 -18.08
CA ILE A 34 10.68 -38.14 -17.39
C ILE A 34 10.93 -37.34 -16.10
N PRO A 35 10.19 -36.24 -15.83
CA PRO A 35 10.34 -35.47 -14.61
C PRO A 35 10.06 -36.29 -13.35
N GLU A 36 10.94 -36.22 -12.37
CA GLU A 36 10.74 -36.78 -11.03
C GLU A 36 9.89 -35.84 -10.14
N ASP A 37 9.42 -36.36 -9.03
CA ASP A 37 8.64 -35.66 -8.00
C ASP A 37 9.51 -34.89 -6.99
N TYR A 38 10.83 -35.08 -7.02
CA TYR A 38 11.80 -34.26 -6.30
C TYR A 38 12.51 -33.29 -7.25
N TRP A 39 12.61 -32.02 -6.87
CA TRP A 39 13.22 -30.97 -7.70
C TRP A 39 14.40 -30.33 -6.96
N ASN A 40 15.57 -30.34 -7.61
CA ASN A 40 16.75 -29.66 -7.09
C ASN A 40 16.79 -28.21 -7.61
N ILE A 41 16.16 -27.29 -6.87
CA ILE A 41 16.10 -25.86 -7.20
C ILE A 41 16.58 -25.08 -5.97
N SER A 42 17.66 -24.33 -6.13
CA SER A 42 18.23 -23.53 -5.05
C SER A 42 17.29 -22.41 -4.60
N ILE A 43 17.35 -22.08 -3.31
CA ILE A 43 16.73 -20.87 -2.76
C ILE A 43 17.42 -19.61 -3.31
N ILE A 44 16.75 -18.46 -3.20
CA ILE A 44 17.27 -17.19 -3.69
C ILE A 44 18.41 -16.71 -2.78
N GLY A 45 19.61 -16.62 -3.34
CA GLY A 45 20.79 -16.06 -2.67
C GLY A 45 20.63 -14.56 -2.32
N SER A 46 21.50 -14.06 -1.45
CA SER A 46 21.49 -12.64 -1.04
C SER A 46 21.85 -11.67 -2.17
N THR A 47 22.69 -12.11 -3.12
CA THR A 47 23.17 -11.32 -4.27
C THR A 47 22.44 -11.64 -5.58
N ALA A 48 21.39 -12.48 -5.52
CA ALA A 48 20.67 -12.90 -6.71
C ALA A 48 19.96 -11.71 -7.39
N LYS A 49 20.06 -11.61 -8.73
CA LYS A 49 19.45 -10.53 -9.51
C LYS A 49 17.92 -10.47 -9.37
N GLU A 50 17.27 -11.62 -9.17
CA GLU A 50 15.83 -11.71 -8.97
C GLU A 50 15.37 -11.25 -7.57
N ARG A 51 16.29 -11.04 -6.62
CA ARG A 51 15.96 -10.74 -5.22
C ARG A 51 15.31 -9.36 -5.11
N THR A 52 14.14 -9.31 -4.48
CA THR A 52 13.36 -8.06 -4.30
C THR A 52 13.43 -7.49 -2.89
N GLY A 53 13.97 -8.26 -1.94
CA GLY A 53 13.91 -7.94 -0.51
C GLY A 53 12.66 -8.48 0.20
N TYR A 54 11.72 -9.10 -0.53
CA TYR A 54 10.57 -9.75 0.08
C TYR A 54 10.98 -11.02 0.85
N PRO A 55 10.60 -11.18 2.13
CA PRO A 55 11.17 -12.21 3.01
C PRO A 55 11.00 -13.66 2.51
N THR A 56 9.86 -13.95 1.87
CA THR A 56 9.43 -15.31 1.50
C THR A 56 9.39 -15.53 -0.02
N GLN A 57 10.15 -14.74 -0.78
CA GLN A 57 10.20 -14.82 -2.24
C GLN A 57 10.59 -16.23 -2.72
N LYS A 58 9.76 -16.82 -3.58
CA LYS A 58 10.06 -18.07 -4.29
C LYS A 58 10.97 -17.81 -5.51
N PRO A 59 11.92 -18.71 -5.84
CA PRO A 59 12.75 -18.60 -7.04
C PRO A 59 11.93 -18.64 -8.33
N GLU A 60 12.29 -17.83 -9.32
CA GLU A 60 11.62 -17.83 -10.64
C GLU A 60 11.68 -19.20 -11.32
N ALA A 61 12.80 -19.91 -11.24
CA ALA A 61 12.98 -21.23 -11.84
C ALA A 61 11.97 -22.28 -11.35
N LEU A 62 11.57 -22.19 -10.06
CA LEU A 62 10.54 -23.06 -9.49
C LEU A 62 9.19 -22.80 -10.16
N LEU A 63 8.78 -21.54 -10.25
CA LEU A 63 7.48 -21.19 -10.78
C LEU A 63 7.44 -21.34 -12.31
N GLU A 64 8.57 -21.16 -13.00
CA GLU A 64 8.68 -21.38 -14.44
C GLU A 64 8.37 -22.84 -14.79
N ARG A 65 8.94 -23.78 -14.03
CA ARG A 65 8.67 -25.22 -14.20
C ARG A 65 7.19 -25.53 -13.97
N ILE A 66 6.60 -25.01 -12.89
CA ILE A 66 5.18 -25.24 -12.56
C ILE A 66 4.25 -24.69 -13.64
N ILE A 67 4.48 -23.45 -14.09
CA ILE A 67 3.63 -22.77 -15.08
C ILE A 67 3.76 -23.46 -16.45
N LYS A 68 4.97 -23.81 -16.89
CA LYS A 68 5.18 -24.55 -18.15
C LYS A 68 4.49 -25.91 -18.14
N ALA A 69 4.53 -26.63 -17.02
CA ALA A 69 3.86 -27.93 -16.89
C ALA A 69 2.33 -27.80 -16.83
N SER A 70 1.82 -26.66 -16.36
CA SER A 70 0.41 -26.50 -15.98
C SER A 70 -0.41 -25.56 -16.87
N SER A 71 0.19 -24.91 -17.88
CA SER A 71 -0.48 -23.89 -18.72
C SER A 71 0.19 -23.70 -20.09
N ASN A 72 -0.52 -23.07 -21.01
CA ASN A 72 -0.02 -22.59 -22.30
C ASN A 72 0.14 -21.09 -22.34
N GLU A 73 0.89 -20.63 -23.34
CA GLU A 73 0.78 -19.26 -23.81
C GLU A 73 -0.69 -18.88 -24.03
N GLY A 74 -1.08 -17.70 -23.54
CA GLY A 74 -2.45 -17.20 -23.56
C GLY A 74 -3.37 -17.69 -22.43
N ASP A 75 -3.04 -18.79 -21.71
CA ASP A 75 -3.81 -19.23 -20.55
C ASP A 75 -3.71 -18.22 -19.40
N ILE A 76 -4.67 -18.25 -18.47
CA ILE A 76 -4.68 -17.41 -17.26
C ILE A 76 -4.04 -18.15 -16.08
N VAL A 77 -3.09 -17.52 -15.41
CA VAL A 77 -2.51 -17.95 -14.13
C VAL A 77 -3.09 -17.11 -12.99
N LEU A 78 -3.79 -17.75 -12.06
CA LEU A 78 -4.28 -17.10 -10.84
C LEU A 78 -3.37 -17.46 -9.66
N ASP A 79 -2.88 -16.44 -8.97
CA ASP A 79 -2.20 -16.59 -7.68
C ASP A 79 -2.90 -15.72 -6.62
N PRO A 80 -3.73 -16.33 -5.74
CA PRO A 80 -4.50 -15.59 -4.74
C PRO A 80 -3.70 -15.19 -3.50
N PHE A 81 -2.41 -15.52 -3.44
CA PHE A 81 -1.48 -15.14 -2.36
C PHE A 81 -0.14 -14.74 -2.96
N CYS A 82 -0.19 -13.81 -3.93
CA CYS A 82 0.93 -13.63 -4.86
C CYS A 82 2.18 -13.05 -4.22
N GLY A 83 2.09 -12.40 -3.06
CA GLY A 83 3.23 -11.77 -2.38
C GLY A 83 3.98 -10.83 -3.31
N CYS A 84 5.30 -10.93 -3.37
CA CYS A 84 6.11 -10.15 -4.33
C CYS A 84 5.89 -10.50 -5.81
N GLY A 85 4.93 -11.39 -6.12
CA GLY A 85 4.40 -11.64 -7.45
C GLY A 85 5.34 -12.38 -8.39
N THR A 86 6.23 -13.24 -7.85
CA THR A 86 7.09 -14.07 -8.70
C THR A 86 6.28 -14.90 -9.69
N ALA A 87 5.12 -15.45 -9.30
CA ALA A 87 4.28 -16.25 -10.20
C ALA A 87 3.81 -15.44 -11.40
N LEU A 88 3.43 -14.18 -11.16
CA LEU A 88 2.89 -13.27 -12.17
C LEU A 88 3.99 -12.81 -13.12
N ILE A 89 5.17 -12.46 -12.58
CA ILE A 89 6.34 -12.09 -13.38
C ILE A 89 6.77 -13.23 -14.31
N VAL A 90 6.75 -14.46 -13.81
CA VAL A 90 7.07 -15.63 -14.62
C VAL A 90 5.96 -15.91 -15.64
N ALA A 91 4.69 -15.78 -15.26
CA ALA A 91 3.56 -15.92 -16.18
C ALA A 91 3.68 -14.91 -17.34
N GLU A 92 3.99 -13.65 -17.04
CA GLU A 92 4.21 -12.57 -18.01
C GLU A 92 5.36 -12.90 -18.97
N LYS A 93 6.54 -13.27 -18.45
CA LYS A 93 7.70 -13.69 -19.27
C LYS A 93 7.37 -14.88 -20.18
N LEU A 94 6.49 -15.76 -19.73
CA LEU A 94 6.00 -16.91 -20.46
C LEU A 94 4.78 -16.59 -21.34
N LYS A 95 4.36 -15.32 -21.47
CA LYS A 95 3.21 -14.91 -22.29
C LYS A 95 1.88 -15.55 -21.88
N ARG A 96 1.67 -15.70 -20.57
CA ARG A 96 0.39 -16.06 -19.97
C ARG A 96 -0.29 -14.79 -19.48
N LYS A 97 -1.61 -14.78 -19.50
CA LYS A 97 -2.39 -13.80 -18.74
C LYS A 97 -2.30 -14.17 -17.26
N TRP A 98 -2.50 -13.21 -16.36
CA TRP A 98 -2.40 -13.49 -14.94
C TRP A 98 -3.34 -12.64 -14.10
N ILE A 99 -3.67 -13.14 -12.92
CA ILE A 99 -4.42 -12.44 -11.87
C ILE A 99 -3.67 -12.69 -10.57
N GLY A 100 -3.26 -11.62 -9.91
CA GLY A 100 -2.62 -11.65 -8.59
C GLY A 100 -3.54 -11.06 -7.54
N ILE A 101 -3.65 -11.72 -6.40
CA ILE A 101 -4.33 -11.17 -5.23
C ILE A 101 -3.39 -11.32 -4.04
N ASP A 102 -3.27 -10.26 -3.27
CA ASP A 102 -2.61 -10.28 -1.97
C ASP A 102 -3.26 -9.23 -1.07
N ILE A 103 -3.34 -9.52 0.22
CA ILE A 103 -3.93 -8.60 1.21
C ILE A 103 -2.95 -7.48 1.59
N THR A 104 -1.66 -7.65 1.29
CA THR A 104 -0.61 -6.75 1.76
C THR A 104 -0.20 -5.73 0.69
N TYR A 105 -0.18 -4.45 1.05
CA TYR A 105 0.30 -3.38 0.15
C TYR A 105 1.78 -3.54 -0.23
N LEU A 106 2.61 -4.09 0.68
CA LEU A 106 4.01 -4.41 0.38
C LEU A 106 4.14 -5.33 -0.82
N ALA A 107 3.26 -6.34 -0.93
CA ALA A 107 3.22 -7.25 -2.08
C ALA A 107 2.90 -6.49 -3.37
N VAL A 108 1.87 -5.62 -3.33
CA VAL A 108 1.44 -4.79 -4.47
C VAL A 108 2.55 -3.84 -4.93
N ASP A 109 3.20 -3.12 -4.01
CA ASP A 109 4.26 -2.15 -4.35
C ASP A 109 5.48 -2.84 -4.97
N VAL A 110 5.92 -3.96 -4.39
CA VAL A 110 7.04 -4.74 -4.94
C VAL A 110 6.66 -5.28 -6.32
N LEU A 111 5.45 -5.80 -6.48
CA LEU A 111 4.95 -6.31 -7.77
C LEU A 111 4.90 -5.20 -8.83
N LYS A 112 4.35 -4.02 -8.53
CA LYS A 112 4.31 -2.86 -9.45
C LYS A 112 5.71 -2.50 -9.94
N ASN A 113 6.65 -2.36 -9.01
CA ASN A 113 8.05 -2.05 -9.35
C ASN A 113 8.70 -3.12 -10.23
N ARG A 114 8.38 -4.41 -10.00
CA ARG A 114 8.88 -5.50 -10.84
C ARG A 114 8.26 -5.46 -12.24
N LEU A 115 6.96 -5.20 -12.35
CA LEU A 115 6.26 -5.07 -13.62
C LEU A 115 6.75 -3.86 -14.42
N GLN A 116 7.01 -2.72 -13.77
CA GLN A 116 7.57 -1.51 -14.42
C GLN A 116 8.93 -1.77 -15.06
N LYS A 117 9.76 -2.60 -14.42
CA LYS A 117 11.06 -2.97 -14.97
C LYS A 117 10.96 -3.97 -16.10
N LEU A 118 9.89 -4.77 -16.13
CA LEU A 118 9.69 -5.84 -17.11
C LEU A 118 8.97 -5.33 -18.36
N LEU A 119 8.00 -4.44 -18.20
CA LEU A 119 7.10 -3.96 -19.23
C LEU A 119 7.40 -2.51 -19.57
N SER A 120 7.51 -2.22 -20.86
CA SER A 120 7.78 -0.86 -21.36
C SER A 120 6.57 0.08 -21.22
N ASN A 121 5.35 -0.48 -21.13
CA ASN A 121 4.13 0.26 -20.86
C ASN A 121 3.29 -0.49 -19.83
N ILE A 122 2.92 0.17 -18.74
CA ILE A 122 2.15 -0.41 -17.64
C ILE A 122 0.68 -0.03 -17.64
N GLU A 123 0.30 0.91 -18.52
CA GLU A 123 -1.05 1.46 -18.60
C GLU A 123 -2.10 0.39 -18.95
N ASP A 124 -1.69 -0.73 -19.54
CA ASP A 124 -2.56 -1.87 -19.87
C ASP A 124 -2.84 -2.79 -18.66
N ILE A 125 -2.22 -2.55 -17.50
CA ILE A 125 -2.44 -3.35 -16.28
C ILE A 125 -3.47 -2.66 -15.38
N ASN A 126 -4.64 -3.28 -15.29
CA ASN A 126 -5.66 -2.89 -14.33
C ASN A 126 -5.27 -3.35 -12.91
N PHE A 127 -4.69 -2.43 -12.13
CA PHE A 127 -4.58 -2.59 -10.68
C PHE A 127 -5.92 -2.25 -10.05
N ILE A 128 -6.69 -3.28 -9.66
CA ILE A 128 -7.89 -3.10 -8.85
C ILE A 128 -7.43 -3.07 -7.39
N GLU A 129 -7.15 -1.87 -6.92
CA GLU A 129 -6.91 -1.63 -5.49
C GLU A 129 -8.24 -1.43 -4.82
N ASP A 130 -8.87 -2.54 -4.42
CA ASP A 130 -10.04 -2.49 -3.57
C ASP A 130 -9.57 -2.20 -2.15
N GLY A 131 -9.60 -0.91 -1.78
CA GLY A 131 -9.33 -0.45 -0.42
C GLY A 131 -8.17 0.52 -0.32
N GLU A 132 -8.50 1.74 0.14
CA GLU A 132 -7.68 2.53 1.05
C GLU A 132 -6.82 1.63 1.94
N PRO A 133 -5.56 2.01 2.27
CA PRO A 133 -4.66 1.18 3.09
C PRO A 133 -5.43 0.46 4.21
N GLY A 134 -5.66 -0.84 4.01
CA GLY A 134 -6.60 -1.69 4.72
C GLY A 134 -6.26 -1.80 6.21
N GLY A 135 -6.70 -0.79 6.96
CA GLY A 135 -6.38 -0.60 8.36
C GLY A 135 -4.95 -0.13 8.63
N MET A 136 -4.60 -0.09 9.91
CA MET A 136 -3.34 0.51 10.39
C MET A 136 -2.06 -0.11 9.81
N ALA A 137 -2.08 -1.36 9.37
CA ALA A 137 -0.90 -2.02 8.79
C ALA A 137 -0.53 -1.41 7.43
N GLY A 138 -1.52 -1.20 6.54
CA GLY A 138 -1.31 -0.55 5.25
C GLY A 138 -0.87 0.90 5.41
N VAL A 139 -1.46 1.62 6.36
CA VAL A 139 -1.13 3.02 6.61
C VAL A 139 0.28 3.18 7.16
N LYS A 140 0.71 2.31 8.10
CA LYS A 140 2.10 2.29 8.59
C LYS A 140 3.10 1.94 7.49
N HIS A 141 2.72 1.07 6.56
CA HIS A 141 3.55 0.75 5.41
C HIS A 141 3.72 1.97 4.51
N MET A 142 2.61 2.61 4.13
CA MET A 142 2.59 3.83 3.33
C MET A 142 3.45 4.92 3.96
N ALA A 143 3.27 5.17 5.26
CA ALA A 143 4.07 6.14 6.03
C ALA A 143 5.59 5.89 5.97
N LYS A 144 6.02 4.63 5.81
CA LYS A 144 7.43 4.24 5.77
C LYS A 144 8.05 4.34 4.38
N TYR A 145 7.31 3.96 3.34
CA TYR A 145 7.86 3.80 1.97
C TYR A 145 7.41 4.89 1.00
N ASP A 146 6.27 5.53 1.24
CA ASP A 146 5.73 6.63 0.47
C ASP A 146 5.25 7.74 1.40
N LYS A 147 6.19 8.49 1.96
CA LYS A 147 5.89 9.56 2.92
C LYS A 147 4.95 10.61 2.33
N LYS A 148 5.18 11.01 1.07
CA LYS A 148 4.35 12.02 0.39
C LYS A 148 2.94 11.50 0.10
N GLY A 149 2.82 10.24 -0.35
CA GLY A 149 1.51 9.62 -0.54
C GLY A 149 0.74 9.47 0.77
N PHE A 150 1.41 9.06 1.85
CA PHE A 150 0.82 8.98 3.18
C PHE A 150 0.32 10.33 3.69
N GLU A 151 1.12 11.39 3.59
CA GLU A 151 0.74 12.75 3.97
C GLU A 151 -0.51 13.20 3.21
N LYS A 152 -0.50 13.07 1.87
CA LYS A 152 -1.66 13.40 1.04
C LYS A 152 -2.89 12.57 1.41
N PHE A 153 -2.70 11.27 1.63
CA PHE A 153 -3.77 10.34 1.99
C PHE A 153 -4.43 10.72 3.32
N ILE A 154 -3.64 10.89 4.39
CA ILE A 154 -4.18 11.11 5.74
C ILE A 154 -4.85 12.49 5.87
N ILE A 155 -4.30 13.50 5.20
CA ILE A 155 -4.87 14.85 5.18
C ILE A 155 -6.22 14.85 4.45
N ARG A 156 -6.30 14.19 3.29
CA ARG A 156 -7.57 14.03 2.55
C ARG A 156 -8.58 13.24 3.38
N LYS A 157 -8.13 12.22 4.11
CA LYS A 157 -8.99 11.40 4.98
C LYS A 157 -9.69 12.21 6.06
N ILE A 158 -9.11 13.31 6.55
CA ILE A 158 -9.79 14.21 7.50
C ILE A 158 -10.55 15.36 6.82
N GLY A 159 -10.64 15.38 5.49
CA GLY A 159 -11.30 16.42 4.71
C GLY A 159 -10.40 17.64 4.43
N GLY A 160 -9.10 17.54 4.68
CA GLY A 160 -8.13 18.59 4.42
C GLY A 160 -7.58 18.60 3.00
N VAL A 161 -6.83 19.65 2.69
CA VAL A 161 -6.11 19.85 1.44
C VAL A 161 -4.61 19.80 1.70
N PRO A 162 -3.87 18.86 1.10
CA PRO A 162 -2.41 18.78 1.25
C PRO A 162 -1.73 20.03 0.69
N ASN A 163 -0.66 20.47 1.34
CA ASN A 163 0.18 21.56 0.85
C ASN A 163 1.16 21.03 -0.21
N GLU A 164 1.09 21.56 -1.43
CA GLU A 164 1.98 21.14 -2.52
C GLU A 164 3.23 22.04 -2.68
N LYS A 165 3.25 23.18 -1.97
CA LYS A 165 4.38 24.12 -2.00
C LYS A 165 5.45 23.69 -1.01
N LEU A 166 6.71 23.72 -1.43
CA LEU A 166 7.90 23.37 -0.63
C LEU A 166 8.27 24.43 0.43
N ASP A 167 7.37 25.34 0.79
CA ASP A 167 7.64 26.43 1.73
C ASP A 167 7.06 26.19 3.14
N GLU A 168 8.01 26.18 4.07
CA GLU A 168 8.05 26.33 5.53
C GLU A 168 6.75 26.28 6.37
N GLY A 169 6.43 25.07 6.85
CA GLY A 169 6.00 24.89 8.25
C GLY A 169 4.81 23.98 8.49
N VAL A 170 3.98 23.71 7.46
CA VAL A 170 2.74 22.94 7.59
C VAL A 170 2.49 22.01 6.39
N ASP A 171 1.87 20.88 6.66
CA ASP A 171 1.67 19.79 5.69
C ASP A 171 0.33 19.91 4.94
N GLY A 172 -0.62 20.68 5.47
CA GLY A 172 -1.88 20.95 4.80
C GLY A 172 -2.80 21.91 5.53
N TYR A 173 -4.02 22.02 5.00
CA TYR A 173 -5.04 22.97 5.45
C TYR A 173 -6.38 22.29 5.62
N LEU A 174 -7.13 22.66 6.65
CA LEU A 174 -8.52 22.28 6.85
C LEU A 174 -9.40 23.53 6.76
N PHE A 175 -10.38 23.53 5.87
CA PHE A 175 -11.27 24.67 5.69
C PHE A 175 -12.53 24.52 6.54
N PHE A 176 -12.94 25.59 7.21
CA PHE A 176 -14.17 25.64 7.98
C PHE A 176 -14.82 27.02 7.92
N LYS A 177 -16.10 27.08 8.25
CA LYS A 177 -16.87 28.33 8.33
C LYS A 177 -17.12 28.75 9.76
N ASP A 178 -16.96 30.04 10.02
CA ASP A 178 -17.32 30.68 11.28
C ASP A 178 -18.11 31.97 10.98
N GLY A 179 -19.36 32.03 11.43
CA GLY A 179 -20.24 33.18 11.18
C GLY A 179 -20.42 33.50 9.68
N GLY A 180 -20.37 32.47 8.82
CA GLY A 180 -20.43 32.62 7.36
C GLY A 180 -19.11 33.01 6.69
N LYS A 181 -18.04 33.27 7.45
CA LYS A 181 -16.71 33.57 6.91
C LYS A 181 -15.87 32.29 6.80
N ASP A 182 -15.14 32.17 5.70
CA ASP A 182 -14.20 31.07 5.50
C ASP A 182 -12.94 31.28 6.34
N LYS A 183 -12.53 30.23 7.04
CA LYS A 183 -11.35 30.17 7.90
C LYS A 183 -10.58 28.89 7.64
N ILE A 184 -9.31 28.89 8.07
CA ILE A 184 -8.37 27.80 7.82
C ILE A 184 -7.79 27.35 9.16
N ALA A 185 -7.79 26.03 9.40
CA ALA A 185 -6.95 25.42 10.40
C ALA A 185 -5.72 24.84 9.71
N LEU A 186 -4.54 25.03 10.31
CA LEU A 186 -3.30 24.44 9.79
C LEU A 186 -3.23 22.97 10.17
N ILE A 187 -2.63 22.14 9.32
CA ILE A 187 -2.42 20.71 9.58
C ILE A 187 -0.92 20.42 9.59
N GLN A 188 -0.48 19.68 10.60
CA GLN A 188 0.85 19.09 10.67
C GLN A 188 0.75 17.59 10.99
N GLU A 189 1.54 16.78 10.31
CA GLU A 189 1.64 15.34 10.46
C GLU A 189 2.99 14.95 11.07
N THR A 190 3.01 13.87 11.86
CA THR A 190 4.26 13.22 12.25
C THR A 190 4.14 11.69 12.40
N VAL A 191 4.94 10.99 11.61
CA VAL A 191 5.10 9.53 11.68
C VAL A 191 5.99 9.05 12.84
N ASN A 192 6.70 9.97 13.52
CA ASN A 192 7.69 9.61 14.53
C ASN A 192 7.06 9.08 15.83
N LYS A 193 7.68 8.02 16.38
CA LYS A 193 7.21 7.30 17.58
C LYS A 193 7.21 8.11 18.87
N ALA A 194 8.07 9.13 18.94
CA ALA A 194 8.15 10.07 20.04
C ALA A 194 8.18 11.48 19.44
N VAL A 195 7.02 12.11 19.42
CA VAL A 195 6.93 13.53 19.07
C VAL A 195 7.34 14.31 20.31
N SER A 196 8.47 15.01 20.22
CA SER A 196 8.89 15.91 21.30
C SER A 196 7.85 17.04 21.45
N PRO A 197 7.59 17.54 22.68
CA PRO A 197 6.89 18.80 22.89
C PRO A 197 7.45 19.95 22.04
N ASP A 198 8.72 19.89 21.62
CA ASP A 198 9.35 20.86 20.71
C ASP A 198 8.57 21.01 19.41
N LYS A 199 8.17 19.91 18.76
CA LYS A 199 7.41 19.99 17.49
C LYS A 199 6.07 20.69 17.67
N VAL A 200 5.45 20.52 18.84
CA VAL A 200 4.18 21.18 19.19
C VAL A 200 4.40 22.68 19.37
N ARG A 201 5.53 23.07 19.99
CA ARG A 201 5.93 24.48 20.14
C ARG A 201 6.30 25.12 18.81
N ASP A 202 7.00 24.41 17.94
CA ASP A 202 7.34 24.88 16.59
C ASP A 202 6.07 25.10 15.77
N PHE A 203 5.14 24.14 15.79
CA PHE A 203 3.86 24.25 15.11
C PHE A 203 3.01 25.40 15.65
N ARG A 204 3.00 25.60 16.98
CA ARG A 204 2.39 26.77 17.61
C ARG A 204 3.02 28.08 17.12
N GLY A 205 4.34 28.12 16.94
CA GLY A 205 5.04 29.27 16.36
C GLY A 205 4.54 29.59 14.95
N THR A 206 4.40 28.56 14.12
CA THR A 206 3.84 28.68 12.77
C THR A 206 2.39 29.17 12.80
N MET A 207 1.54 28.61 13.65
CA MET A 207 0.15 29.08 13.80
C MET A 207 0.06 30.56 14.18
N ASN A 208 0.91 31.03 15.11
CA ASN A 208 0.91 32.44 15.50
C ASN A 208 1.37 33.35 14.35
N ARG A 209 2.39 32.90 13.58
CA ARG A 209 2.90 33.65 12.42
C ARG A 209 1.86 33.79 11.31
N GLU A 210 1.13 32.71 11.04
CA GLU A 210 0.08 32.67 10.01
C GLU A 210 -1.28 33.18 10.52
N GLU A 211 -1.36 33.69 11.75
CA GLU A 211 -2.60 34.11 12.44
C GLU A 211 -3.71 33.04 12.38
N ALA A 212 -3.33 31.77 12.40
CA ALA A 212 -4.24 30.66 12.22
C ALA A 212 -5.12 30.48 13.47
N PRO A 213 -6.46 30.48 13.33
CA PRO A 213 -7.38 30.34 14.47
C PRO A 213 -7.26 28.99 15.18
N MET A 214 -6.90 27.94 14.44
CA MET A 214 -6.87 26.56 14.90
C MET A 214 -5.75 25.75 14.21
N GLY A 215 -5.31 24.67 14.85
CA GLY A 215 -4.28 23.76 14.33
C GLY A 215 -4.57 22.31 14.68
N ILE A 216 -4.37 21.44 13.70
CA ILE A 216 -4.60 19.99 13.79
C ILE A 216 -3.27 19.27 13.67
N PHE A 217 -2.92 18.51 14.71
CA PHE A 217 -1.70 17.72 14.75
C PHE A 217 -2.06 16.23 14.58
N ILE A 218 -1.73 15.67 13.43
CA ILE A 218 -1.93 14.26 13.11
C ILE A 218 -0.72 13.47 13.62
N THR A 219 -0.96 12.45 14.44
CA THR A 219 0.12 11.65 15.02
C THR A 219 -0.07 10.15 14.74
N MET A 220 1.02 9.45 14.40
CA MET A 220 0.97 7.99 14.25
C MET A 220 0.73 7.26 15.60
N TYR A 221 1.05 7.90 16.71
CA TYR A 221 0.98 7.36 18.07
C TYR A 221 0.28 8.34 19.02
N GLU A 222 -0.14 7.86 20.19
CA GLU A 222 -0.76 8.70 21.22
C GLU A 222 0.19 9.86 21.65
N PRO A 223 -0.33 11.09 21.78
CA PRO A 223 0.47 12.22 22.22
C PRO A 223 0.91 12.04 23.67
N THR A 224 2.12 12.50 23.98
CA THR A 224 2.64 12.45 25.36
C THR A 224 1.94 13.50 26.24
N ARG A 225 1.97 13.32 27.56
CA ARG A 225 1.43 14.31 28.51
C ARG A 225 2.02 15.71 28.31
N GLY A 226 3.31 15.80 27.96
CA GLY A 226 3.97 17.07 27.67
C GLY A 226 3.38 17.77 26.46
N MET A 227 3.11 17.02 25.38
CA MET A 227 2.45 17.55 24.19
C MET A 227 1.03 18.04 24.48
N ILE A 228 0.25 17.26 25.23
CA ILE A 228 -1.11 17.63 25.63
C ILE A 228 -1.08 18.93 26.45
N LYS A 229 -0.12 19.07 27.38
CA LYS A 229 0.04 20.28 28.17
C LYS A 229 0.38 21.49 27.31
N GLU A 230 1.28 21.36 26.33
CA GLU A 230 1.62 22.43 25.39
C GLU A 230 0.42 22.86 24.54
N ALA A 231 -0.32 21.90 23.98
CA ALA A 231 -1.51 22.19 23.19
C ALA A 231 -2.61 22.88 24.01
N ASN A 232 -2.87 22.40 25.23
CA ASN A 232 -3.83 23.03 26.15
C ASN A 232 -3.40 24.46 26.53
N GLY A 233 -2.10 24.74 26.59
CA GLY A 233 -1.55 26.08 26.82
C GLY A 233 -1.89 27.11 25.75
N MET A 234 -2.42 26.70 24.58
CA MET A 234 -2.92 27.62 23.55
C MET A 234 -4.33 28.13 23.82
N GLY A 235 -5.07 27.47 24.72
CA GLY A 235 -6.43 27.84 25.07
C GLY A 235 -7.47 27.46 24.03
N ILE A 236 -8.57 28.21 24.04
CA ILE A 236 -9.82 27.88 23.35
C ILE A 236 -10.10 28.90 22.24
N TYR A 237 -10.53 28.39 21.09
CA TYR A 237 -11.17 29.14 20.02
C TYR A 237 -12.66 29.24 20.31
N LYS A 238 -13.22 30.46 20.26
CA LYS A 238 -14.67 30.68 20.33
C LYS A 238 -15.18 31.08 18.95
N ASP A 239 -16.17 30.38 18.44
CA ASP A 239 -16.82 30.77 17.19
C ASP A 239 -17.80 31.95 17.40
N SER A 240 -18.37 32.45 16.31
CA SER A 240 -19.31 33.58 16.28
C SER A 240 -20.62 33.29 17.03
N PHE A 241 -20.90 32.02 17.35
CA PHE A 241 -22.07 31.58 18.10
C PHE A 241 -21.76 31.29 19.58
N GLY A 242 -20.49 31.44 19.99
CA GLY A 242 -20.02 31.20 21.35
C GLY A 242 -19.64 29.75 21.66
N ASN A 243 -19.62 28.86 20.67
CA ASN A 243 -19.15 27.48 20.89
C ASN A 243 -17.63 27.46 21.05
N GLU A 244 -17.16 26.55 21.89
CA GLU A 244 -15.76 26.44 22.29
C GLU A 244 -15.07 25.24 21.62
N TYR A 245 -13.88 25.48 21.06
CA TYR A 245 -13.05 24.47 20.40
C TYR A 245 -11.60 24.60 20.88
N PRO A 246 -10.86 23.51 21.10
CA PRO A 246 -9.43 23.62 21.40
C PRO A 246 -8.70 24.27 20.21
N LYS A 247 -7.87 25.28 20.48
CA LYS A 247 -7.05 25.91 19.42
C LYS A 247 -6.09 24.93 18.78
N MET A 248 -5.59 23.96 19.54
CA MET A 248 -4.72 22.91 19.04
C MET A 248 -5.29 21.55 19.42
N GLN A 249 -5.40 20.67 18.43
CA GLN A 249 -6.00 19.34 18.59
C GLN A 249 -5.04 18.27 18.11
N PHE A 250 -5.03 17.15 18.83
CA PHE A 250 -4.38 15.93 18.38
C PHE A 250 -5.42 14.98 17.81
N ILE A 251 -5.06 14.35 16.69
CA ILE A 251 -5.83 13.25 16.15
C ILE A 251 -4.87 12.15 15.72
N THR A 252 -5.09 10.93 16.22
CA THR A 252 -4.20 9.83 15.84
C THR A 252 -4.62 9.27 14.49
N VAL A 253 -3.64 8.79 13.72
CA VAL A 253 -3.88 8.04 12.48
C VAL A 253 -4.84 6.88 12.73
N ARG A 254 -4.75 6.25 13.91
CA ARG A 254 -5.66 5.20 14.33
C ARG A 254 -7.11 5.67 14.38
N ASN A 255 -7.40 6.78 15.06
CA ASN A 255 -8.78 7.27 15.16
C ASN A 255 -9.31 7.70 13.78
N ILE A 256 -8.46 8.23 12.90
CA ILE A 256 -8.88 8.61 11.53
C ILE A 256 -9.31 7.38 10.73
N ILE A 257 -8.58 6.27 10.86
CA ILE A 257 -8.74 5.10 9.99
C ILE A 257 -9.73 4.09 10.57
N GLU A 258 -9.70 3.85 11.88
CA GLU A 258 -10.54 2.84 12.54
C GLU A 258 -11.86 3.40 13.05
N GLU A 259 -11.91 4.70 13.39
CA GLU A 259 -13.09 5.34 13.99
C GLU A 259 -13.69 6.45 13.10
N GLU A 260 -13.12 6.68 11.91
CA GLU A 260 -13.48 7.78 10.99
C GLU A 260 -13.52 9.16 11.67
N LYS A 261 -12.74 9.33 12.75
CA LYS A 261 -12.75 10.54 13.56
C LYS A 261 -12.28 11.73 12.72
N LYS A 262 -13.01 12.84 12.83
CA LYS A 262 -12.66 14.12 12.20
C LYS A 262 -12.18 15.11 13.26
N PRO A 263 -11.37 16.11 12.87
CA PRO A 263 -11.04 17.23 13.72
C PRO A 263 -12.30 17.98 14.17
N TYR A 264 -12.30 18.44 15.41
CA TYR A 264 -13.42 19.19 15.99
C TYR A 264 -13.25 20.68 15.69
N VAL A 265 -13.68 21.08 14.50
CA VAL A 265 -13.74 22.49 14.07
C VAL A 265 -15.21 22.93 14.00
N PRO A 266 -15.50 24.22 13.75
CA PRO A 266 -16.86 24.69 13.45
C PRO A 266 -17.48 24.03 12.20
N GLN A 267 -18.23 24.78 11.37
CA GLN A 267 -18.85 24.23 10.17
C GLN A 267 -17.79 23.76 9.15
N LEU A 268 -17.36 22.51 9.25
CA LEU A 268 -16.34 21.90 8.41
C LEU A 268 -16.75 21.96 6.94
N LYS A 269 -15.84 22.41 6.07
CA LYS A 269 -16.03 22.41 4.62
C LYS A 269 -15.22 21.26 4.00
N PRO A 270 -15.86 20.19 3.52
CA PRO A 270 -15.18 19.14 2.78
C PRO A 270 -14.49 19.69 1.53
N HIS A 271 -13.39 19.06 1.14
CA HIS A 271 -12.75 19.33 -0.14
C HIS A 271 -13.73 19.04 -1.30
N GLY A 272 -14.10 20.07 -2.07
CA GLY A 272 -14.91 19.95 -3.29
C GLY A 272 -16.20 20.77 -3.31
N ASP A 273 -16.66 21.26 -2.15
CA ASP A 273 -17.87 22.09 -2.10
C ASP A 273 -17.54 23.55 -2.45
N LYS A 274 -17.74 23.89 -3.73
CA LYS A 274 -17.87 25.29 -4.19
C LYS A 274 -19.21 25.87 -3.74
#